data_AF-A0A659ZV03-F1
#
_entry.id   AF-A0A659ZV03-F1
#
_cell.length_a   1.000
_cell.length_b   1.000
_cell.length_c   1.000
_cell.angle_alpha   90.00
_cell.angle_beta   90.00
_cell.angle_gamma   90.00
#
_symmetry.space_group_name_H-M   'P 1'
#
loop_
_entity.id
_entity.type
_entity.pdbx_description
1 polymer ?
#
loop_
_entity_poly.entity_id
_entity_poly.type
_entity_poly.pdbx_seq_one_letter_code
_entity_poly.pdbx_strand_id
1 'polypeptide(L)'
;MEKVIYLAGHILNEAMVDYREKQHNQVEAIEGVKPYSPHQDKSINDKSNAVQEGLAERILKNDFTAMEKSDIYVLDVLNEGLGTISELGIIIGMKKQAQKTIDRLSVLSEEIKHDEYGDKTEAYDLIQDEISKQEKILNKPVLCYCSDIRQGHGKPYTDPDRAEFSTNQFVYGMVLEATNGEGFITWDQVLHRLDLFGSGLIV
;
A
#
# COMPACT_ATOMS: atom_id res chain seq x y z
N MET A 1 5.34 19.79 3.14
CA MET A 1 5.05 19.05 1.88
C MET A 1 4.00 18.03 2.23
N GLU A 2 2.89 18.00 1.50
CA GLU A 2 1.81 17.04 1.77
C GLU A 2 2.28 15.61 1.50
N LYS A 3 1.84 14.68 2.34
CA LYS A 3 2.12 13.25 2.22
C LYS A 3 1.10 12.57 1.33
N VAL A 4 1.53 11.86 0.31
CA VAL A 4 0.66 11.21 -0.66
C VAL A 4 0.20 9.86 -0.14
N ILE A 5 -1.12 9.64 -0.07
CA ILE A 5 -1.72 8.42 0.48
C ILE A 5 -2.26 7.59 -0.68
N TYR A 6 -1.79 6.36 -0.87
CA TYR A 6 -2.40 5.46 -1.86
C TYR A 6 -3.61 4.76 -1.24
N LEU A 7 -4.82 5.11 -1.71
CA LEU A 7 -6.06 4.49 -1.25
C LEU A 7 -6.49 3.37 -2.21
N ALA A 8 -6.25 2.13 -1.79
CA ALA A 8 -6.66 0.94 -2.53
C ALA A 8 -7.97 0.37 -1.98
N GLY A 9 -8.87 -0.02 -2.87
CA GLY A 9 -10.12 -0.67 -2.48
C GLY A 9 -10.97 -1.06 -3.68
N HIS A 10 -11.96 -1.91 -3.43
CA HIS A 10 -12.90 -2.34 -4.47
C HIS A 10 -13.65 -1.13 -5.06
N ILE A 11 -13.81 -1.09 -6.41
CA ILE A 11 -14.50 -0.01 -7.16
C ILE A 11 -15.45 -0.49 -8.28
N LEU A 12 -15.74 -1.79 -8.38
CA LEU A 12 -16.51 -2.34 -9.50
C LEU A 12 -18.04 -2.18 -9.39
N ASN A 13 -18.56 -1.72 -8.24
CA ASN A 13 -19.99 -1.46 -8.05
C ASN A 13 -20.23 -0.07 -7.44
N GLU A 14 -21.43 0.48 -7.65
CA GLU A 14 -21.80 1.85 -7.27
C GLU A 14 -21.65 2.10 -5.75
N ALA A 15 -22.13 1.18 -4.91
CA ALA A 15 -22.00 1.31 -3.46
C ALA A 15 -20.52 1.41 -3.02
N MET A 16 -19.64 0.67 -3.68
CA MET A 16 -18.20 0.74 -3.42
C MET A 16 -17.58 2.03 -3.95
N VAL A 17 -18.03 2.53 -5.10
CA VAL A 17 -17.59 3.84 -5.63
C VAL A 17 -17.97 4.96 -4.66
N ASP A 18 -19.23 5.02 -4.22
CA ASP A 18 -19.72 6.00 -3.24
C ASP A 18 -18.94 5.91 -1.93
N TYR A 19 -18.64 4.68 -1.49
CA TYR A 19 -17.84 4.46 -0.30
C TYR A 19 -16.40 4.96 -0.47
N ARG A 20 -15.76 4.75 -1.64
CA ARG A 20 -14.41 5.29 -1.91
C ARG A 20 -14.40 6.81 -1.97
N GLU A 21 -15.42 7.44 -2.55
CA GLU A 21 -15.54 8.90 -2.57
C GLU A 21 -15.67 9.45 -1.14
N LYS A 22 -16.51 8.82 -0.30
CA LYS A 22 -16.62 9.19 1.12
C LYS A 22 -15.26 9.11 1.82
N GLN A 23 -14.53 8.02 1.63
CA GLN A 23 -13.22 7.82 2.25
C GLN A 23 -12.19 8.82 1.74
N HIS A 24 -12.20 9.09 0.43
CA HIS A 24 -11.36 10.12 -0.18
C HIS A 24 -11.58 11.48 0.51
N ASN A 25 -12.83 11.91 0.62
CA ASN A 25 -13.18 13.19 1.25
C ASN A 25 -12.78 13.24 2.74
N GLN A 26 -12.89 12.12 3.45
CA GLN A 26 -12.44 12.04 4.85
C GLN A 26 -10.91 12.16 4.98
N VAL A 27 -10.16 11.56 4.06
CA VAL A 27 -8.68 11.65 4.06
C VAL A 27 -8.22 13.02 3.55
N GLU A 28 -8.88 13.60 2.56
CA GLU A 28 -8.58 14.95 2.04
C GLU A 28 -8.79 16.04 3.10
N ALA A 29 -9.67 15.81 4.06
CA ALA A 29 -9.90 16.73 5.18
C ALA A 29 -8.79 16.72 6.24
N ILE A 30 -7.84 15.79 6.19
CA ILE A 30 -6.73 15.69 7.15
C ILE A 30 -5.59 16.62 6.70
N GLU A 31 -5.10 17.45 7.62
CA GLU A 31 -4.01 18.38 7.31
C GLU A 31 -2.69 17.64 7.03
N GLY A 32 -1.96 18.06 6.00
CA GLY A 32 -0.63 17.52 5.69
C GLY A 32 -0.63 16.20 4.91
N VAL A 33 -1.80 15.66 4.55
CA VAL A 33 -1.92 14.49 3.67
C VAL A 33 -2.70 14.82 2.40
N LYS A 34 -2.50 14.00 1.37
CA LYS A 34 -3.20 14.09 0.09
C LYS A 34 -3.56 12.70 -0.40
N PRO A 35 -4.84 12.33 -0.46
CA PRO A 35 -5.24 11.06 -1.04
C PRO A 35 -4.95 11.05 -2.55
N TYR A 36 -4.25 10.03 -3.00
CA TYR A 36 -4.26 9.61 -4.39
C TYR A 36 -5.36 8.56 -4.54
N SER A 37 -6.31 8.81 -5.44
CA SER A 37 -7.24 7.78 -5.86
C SER A 37 -7.27 7.62 -7.37
N PRO A 38 -7.11 6.39 -7.90
CA PRO A 38 -7.20 6.10 -9.33
C PRO A 38 -8.47 6.65 -9.99
N HIS A 39 -9.60 6.76 -9.24
CA HIS A 39 -10.87 7.25 -9.77
C HIS A 39 -10.86 8.74 -10.19
N GLN A 40 -9.87 9.53 -9.75
CA GLN A 40 -9.76 10.95 -10.09
C GLN A 40 -9.03 11.22 -11.41
N ASP A 41 -8.40 10.20 -12.01
CA ASP A 41 -7.83 10.35 -13.34
C ASP A 41 -8.94 10.43 -14.40
N LYS A 42 -9.25 11.67 -14.80
CA LYS A 42 -10.28 11.97 -15.81
C LYS A 42 -9.99 11.32 -17.17
N SER A 43 -8.72 11.00 -17.48
CA SER A 43 -8.35 10.34 -18.74
C SER A 43 -8.72 8.85 -18.77
N ILE A 44 -9.03 8.26 -17.61
CA ILE A 44 -9.39 6.86 -17.43
C ILE A 44 -10.87 6.74 -17.02
N ASN A 45 -11.35 7.58 -16.11
CA ASN A 45 -12.68 7.42 -15.48
C ASN A 45 -13.80 8.22 -16.13
N ASP A 46 -13.52 9.08 -17.12
CA ASP A 46 -14.58 9.64 -17.94
C ASP A 46 -15.15 8.54 -18.84
N LYS A 47 -16.06 7.72 -18.28
CA LYS A 47 -16.72 6.61 -19.00
C LYS A 47 -17.43 7.04 -20.29
N SER A 48 -17.70 8.33 -20.45
CA SER A 48 -18.31 8.88 -21.67
C SER A 48 -17.29 9.27 -22.75
N ASN A 49 -16.03 9.54 -22.39
CA ASN A 49 -14.98 9.98 -23.33
C ASN A 49 -13.67 9.17 -23.26
N ALA A 50 -13.59 8.14 -22.41
CA ALA A 50 -12.36 7.38 -22.21
C ALA A 50 -12.01 6.55 -23.44
N VAL A 51 -10.78 6.72 -23.92
CA VAL A 51 -10.20 5.95 -25.02
C VAL A 51 -10.13 4.47 -24.60
N GLN A 52 -10.88 3.58 -25.25
CA GLN A 52 -10.95 2.17 -24.83
C GLN A 52 -9.72 1.34 -25.21
N GLU A 53 -8.97 1.77 -26.23
CA GLU A 53 -7.75 1.10 -26.67
C GLU A 53 -6.70 1.13 -25.55
N GLY A 54 -6.20 -0.03 -25.11
CA GLY A 54 -5.15 -0.12 -24.07
C GLY A 54 -5.55 0.38 -22.67
N LEU A 55 -6.85 0.42 -22.36
CA LEU A 55 -7.37 0.97 -21.11
C LEU A 55 -6.84 0.23 -19.88
N ALA A 56 -6.81 -1.11 -19.90
CA ALA A 56 -6.34 -1.93 -18.78
C ALA A 56 -4.85 -1.69 -18.48
N GLU A 57 -4.02 -1.58 -19.52
CA GLU A 57 -2.59 -1.31 -19.40
C GLU A 57 -2.32 0.10 -18.85
N ARG A 58 -3.14 1.08 -19.24
CA ARG A 58 -3.04 2.44 -18.68
C ARG A 58 -3.46 2.49 -17.22
N ILE A 59 -4.53 1.81 -16.84
CA ILE A 59 -4.94 1.67 -15.44
C ILE A 59 -3.79 1.09 -14.63
N LEU A 60 -3.26 -0.05 -15.08
CA LEU A 60 -2.13 -0.70 -14.43
C LEU A 60 -0.93 0.25 -14.27
N LYS A 61 -0.53 0.93 -15.34
CA LYS A 61 0.61 1.86 -15.31
C LYS A 61 0.39 3.02 -14.33
N ASN A 62 -0.82 3.57 -14.30
CA ASN A 62 -1.14 4.71 -13.43
C ASN A 62 -1.19 4.28 -11.96
N ASP A 63 -1.75 3.11 -11.66
CA ASP A 63 -1.78 2.53 -10.31
C ASP A 63 -0.36 2.23 -9.81
N PHE A 64 0.49 1.61 -10.65
CA PHE A 64 1.91 1.42 -10.32
C PHE A 64 2.63 2.74 -10.03
N THR A 65 2.45 3.74 -10.90
CA THR A 65 3.09 5.05 -10.72
C THR A 65 2.63 5.71 -9.41
N ALA A 66 1.37 5.54 -9.04
CA ALA A 66 0.81 6.07 -7.81
C ALA A 66 1.34 5.36 -6.56
N MET A 67 1.42 4.03 -6.61
CA MET A 67 2.02 3.22 -5.56
C MET A 67 3.49 3.60 -5.33
N GLU A 68 4.25 3.85 -6.39
CA GLU A 68 5.64 4.30 -6.30
C GLU A 68 5.75 5.67 -5.63
N LYS A 69 4.90 6.62 -6.04
CA LYS A 69 4.93 8.02 -5.57
C LYS A 69 4.28 8.25 -4.20
N SER A 70 3.51 7.30 -3.68
CA SER A 70 2.88 7.43 -2.37
C SER A 70 3.90 7.39 -1.24
N ASP A 71 3.58 8.01 -0.11
CA ASP A 71 4.33 7.93 1.13
C ASP A 71 3.84 6.79 2.04
N ILE A 72 2.61 6.32 1.84
CA ILE A 72 1.96 5.27 2.65
C ILE A 72 0.86 4.58 1.83
N TYR A 73 0.61 3.31 2.11
CA TYR A 73 -0.48 2.54 1.53
C TYR A 73 -1.62 2.33 2.53
N VAL A 74 -2.86 2.47 2.07
CA VAL A 74 -4.07 2.18 2.84
C VAL A 74 -4.95 1.27 1.99
N LEU A 75 -5.21 0.05 2.46
CA LEU A 75 -5.91 -0.98 1.69
C LEU A 75 -7.16 -1.47 2.42
N ASP A 76 -8.30 -1.41 1.73
CA ASP A 76 -9.52 -2.13 2.12
C ASP A 76 -9.53 -3.54 1.53
N VAL A 77 -9.26 -4.54 2.37
CA VAL A 77 -9.11 -5.92 1.89
C VAL A 77 -10.43 -6.67 2.07
N LEU A 78 -11.13 -6.83 0.96
CA LEU A 78 -12.35 -7.62 0.83
C LEU A 78 -12.09 -8.86 -0.03
N ASN A 79 -12.81 -9.96 0.22
CA ASN A 79 -12.59 -11.21 -0.51
C ASN A 79 -12.89 -11.06 -2.02
N GLU A 80 -13.84 -10.21 -2.38
CA GLU A 80 -14.20 -9.84 -3.75
C GLU A 80 -13.28 -8.77 -4.36
N GLY A 81 -12.45 -8.11 -3.55
CA GLY A 81 -11.55 -7.02 -3.94
C GLY A 81 -10.29 -7.51 -4.64
N LEU A 82 -10.44 -8.22 -5.77
CA LEU A 82 -9.32 -8.87 -6.47
C LEU A 82 -8.18 -7.90 -6.86
N GLY A 83 -8.53 -6.68 -7.28
CA GLY A 83 -7.55 -5.62 -7.57
C GLY A 83 -6.71 -5.30 -6.33
N THR A 84 -7.37 -5.00 -5.21
CA THR A 84 -6.72 -4.67 -3.94
C THR A 84 -5.89 -5.82 -3.36
N ILE A 85 -6.35 -7.06 -3.51
CA ILE A 85 -5.55 -8.24 -3.14
C ILE A 85 -4.29 -8.37 -4.02
N SER A 86 -4.41 -8.07 -5.31
CA SER A 86 -3.26 -8.10 -6.24
C SER A 86 -2.24 -7.00 -5.90
N GLU A 87 -2.71 -5.80 -5.60
CA GLU A 87 -1.88 -4.67 -5.14
C GLU A 87 -1.16 -4.99 -3.83
N LEU A 88 -1.85 -5.61 -2.86
CA LEU A 88 -1.22 -6.10 -1.63
C LEU A 88 -0.09 -7.08 -1.92
N GLY A 89 -0.29 -8.00 -2.86
CA GLY A 89 0.75 -8.92 -3.31
C GLY A 89 1.95 -8.21 -3.95
N ILE A 90 1.71 -7.19 -4.76
CA ILE A 90 2.75 -6.35 -5.37
C ILE A 90 3.55 -5.63 -4.27
N ILE A 91 2.89 -5.02 -3.29
CA ILE A 91 3.54 -4.31 -2.16
C ILE A 91 4.47 -5.25 -1.40
N ILE A 92 3.99 -6.44 -1.05
CA ILE A 92 4.80 -7.46 -0.35
C ILE A 92 6.00 -7.87 -1.22
N GLY A 93 5.78 -8.10 -2.52
CA GLY A 93 6.84 -8.41 -3.47
C GLY A 93 7.91 -7.32 -3.53
N MET A 94 7.50 -6.06 -3.64
CA MET A 94 8.41 -4.89 -3.65
C MET A 94 9.23 -4.81 -2.36
N LYS A 95 8.58 -4.96 -1.19
CA LYS A 95 9.27 -4.94 0.11
C LYS A 95 10.28 -6.08 0.25
N LYS A 96 9.89 -7.32 -0.09
CA LYS A 96 10.80 -8.48 -0.06
C LYS A 96 11.98 -8.32 -1.03
N GLN A 97 11.74 -7.74 -2.21
CA GLN A 97 12.81 -7.48 -3.17
C GLN A 97 13.75 -6.37 -2.68
N ALA A 98 13.22 -5.30 -2.09
CA ALA A 98 14.01 -4.23 -1.49
C ALA A 98 14.93 -4.77 -0.38
N GLN A 99 14.40 -5.60 0.54
CA GLN A 99 15.19 -6.25 1.58
C GLN A 99 16.34 -7.08 1.01
N LYS A 100 16.06 -7.96 0.04
CA LYS A 100 17.11 -8.77 -0.60
C LYS A 100 18.19 -7.94 -1.27
N THR A 101 17.81 -6.81 -1.86
CA THR A 101 18.76 -5.87 -2.48
C THR A 101 19.63 -5.21 -1.40
N ILE A 102 19.03 -4.73 -0.31
CA ILE A 102 19.76 -4.15 0.85
C ILE A 102 20.76 -5.15 1.42
N ASP A 103 20.34 -6.41 1.63
CA ASP A 103 21.20 -7.45 2.20
C ASP A 103 22.43 -7.68 1.31
N ARG A 104 22.23 -7.80 -0.01
CA ARG A 104 23.32 -7.99 -0.98
C ARG A 104 24.27 -6.80 -1.04
N LEU A 105 23.71 -5.59 -1.09
CA LEU A 105 24.48 -4.35 -1.20
C LEU A 105 25.27 -4.07 0.09
N SER A 106 24.68 -4.34 1.26
CA SER A 106 25.36 -4.19 2.55
C SER A 106 26.64 -5.03 2.61
N VAL A 107 26.58 -6.30 2.19
CA VAL A 107 27.75 -7.19 2.14
C VAL A 107 28.81 -6.65 1.18
N LEU A 108 28.41 -6.28 -0.04
CA LEU A 108 29.32 -5.74 -1.05
C LEU A 108 29.99 -4.43 -0.59
N SER A 109 29.23 -3.57 0.09
CA SER A 109 29.71 -2.26 0.53
C SER A 109 30.87 -2.35 1.52
N GLU A 110 30.90 -3.38 2.38
CA GLU A 110 32.00 -3.55 3.34
C GLU A 110 33.29 -4.02 2.65
N GLU A 111 33.20 -4.76 1.54
CA GLU A 111 34.38 -5.20 0.77
C GLU A 111 35.07 -4.05 0.03
N ILE A 112 34.28 -3.08 -0.45
CA ILE A 112 34.77 -1.96 -1.28
C ILE A 112 34.86 -0.65 -0.51
N LYS A 113 34.68 -0.69 0.81
CA LYS A 113 34.49 0.48 1.67
C LYS A 113 35.65 1.45 1.59
N HIS A 114 36.87 0.93 1.63
CA HIS A 114 38.09 1.73 1.64
C HIS A 114 39.01 1.33 0.49
N ASP A 115 39.73 2.31 -0.05
CA ASP A 115 40.81 2.07 -1.01
C ASP A 115 42.12 1.65 -0.33
N GLU A 116 43.20 1.55 -1.10
CA GLU A 116 44.54 1.19 -0.61
C GLU A 116 45.13 2.21 0.38
N TYR A 117 44.59 3.43 0.44
CA TYR A 117 44.99 4.50 1.36
C TYR A 117 44.11 4.58 2.62
N GLY A 118 43.04 3.78 2.67
CA GLY A 118 42.09 3.77 3.77
C GLY A 118 40.96 4.81 3.65
N ASP A 119 40.85 5.48 2.49
CA ASP A 119 39.81 6.47 2.23
C ASP A 119 38.55 5.82 1.66
N LYS A 120 37.38 6.38 1.96
CA LYS A 120 36.10 5.86 1.43
C LYS A 120 36.05 5.95 -0.09
N THR A 121 35.59 4.90 -0.74
CA THR A 121 35.46 4.87 -2.20
C THR A 121 34.16 5.54 -2.67
N GLU A 122 34.20 6.13 -3.87
CA GLU A 122 32.97 6.63 -4.53
C GLU A 122 31.94 5.52 -4.74
N ALA A 123 32.41 4.30 -5.01
CA ALA A 123 31.54 3.13 -5.16
C ALA A 123 30.80 2.79 -3.86
N TYR A 124 31.43 2.96 -2.70
CA TYR A 124 30.76 2.81 -1.41
C TYR A 124 29.62 3.82 -1.26
N ASP A 125 29.85 5.09 -1.56
CA ASP A 125 28.83 6.14 -1.44
C ASP A 125 27.64 5.89 -2.38
N LEU A 126 27.89 5.47 -3.63
CA LEU A 126 26.83 5.08 -4.58
C LEU A 126 26.00 3.89 -4.06
N ILE A 127 26.64 2.92 -3.40
CA ILE A 127 25.92 1.81 -2.78
C ILE A 127 25.07 2.28 -1.59
N GLN A 128 25.59 3.18 -0.74
CA GLN A 128 24.80 3.73 0.38
C GLN A 128 23.59 4.52 -0.10
N ASP A 129 23.72 5.28 -1.19
CA ASP A 129 22.61 5.97 -1.82
C ASP A 129 21.54 4.99 -2.32
N GLU A 130 21.95 3.86 -2.91
CA GLU A 130 21.02 2.85 -3.39
C GLU A 130 20.34 2.11 -2.22
N ILE A 131 21.08 1.74 -1.17
CA ILE A 131 20.52 1.17 0.07
C ILE A 131 19.45 2.11 0.62
N SER A 132 19.75 3.41 0.72
CA SER A 132 18.81 4.42 1.24
C SER A 132 17.52 4.51 0.42
N LYS A 133 17.56 4.26 -0.91
CA LYS A 133 16.34 4.20 -1.74
C LYS A 133 15.55 2.93 -1.48
N GLN A 134 16.23 1.78 -1.36
CA GLN A 134 15.57 0.50 -1.06
C GLN A 134 14.93 0.52 0.33
N GLU A 135 15.57 1.14 1.31
CA GLU A 135 15.02 1.31 2.66
C GLU A 135 13.71 2.10 2.65
N LYS A 136 13.59 3.13 1.80
CA LYS A 136 12.32 3.87 1.63
C LYS A 136 11.20 2.99 1.11
N ILE A 137 11.50 2.05 0.20
CA ILE A 137 10.50 1.09 -0.31
C ILE A 137 10.11 0.10 0.78
N LEU A 138 11.11 -0.47 1.46
CA LEU A 138 10.95 -1.46 2.52
C LEU A 138 10.12 -0.89 3.68
N ASN A 139 10.44 0.32 4.13
CA ASN A 139 9.87 0.95 5.32
C ASN A 139 8.60 1.77 5.02
N LYS A 140 8.16 1.86 3.76
CA LYS A 140 6.91 2.56 3.42
C LYS A 140 5.74 1.94 4.21
N PRO A 141 5.00 2.69 5.04
CA PRO A 141 3.98 2.09 5.90
C PRO A 141 2.81 1.50 5.11
N VAL A 142 2.16 0.49 5.70
CA VAL A 142 0.98 -0.16 5.14
C VAL A 142 -0.08 -0.26 6.23
N LEU A 143 -1.27 0.27 5.95
CA LEU A 143 -2.44 0.14 6.79
C LEU A 143 -3.47 -0.71 6.07
N CYS A 144 -3.97 -1.74 6.73
CA CYS A 144 -5.01 -2.62 6.20
C CYS A 144 -6.24 -2.57 7.09
N TYR A 145 -7.41 -2.45 6.48
CA TYR A 145 -8.69 -2.60 7.17
C TYR A 145 -9.61 -3.48 6.33
N CYS A 146 -10.74 -3.89 6.92
CA CYS A 146 -11.78 -4.64 6.24
C CYS A 146 -13.11 -3.94 6.48
N SER A 147 -13.77 -3.48 5.41
CA SER A 147 -15.06 -2.79 5.53
C SER A 147 -16.26 -3.73 5.65
N ASP A 148 -16.08 -5.05 5.59
CA ASP A 148 -17.20 -6.00 5.72
C ASP A 148 -17.69 -6.07 7.16
N ILE A 149 -18.85 -5.46 7.41
CA ILE A 149 -19.50 -5.41 8.73
C ILE A 149 -19.88 -6.79 9.29
N ARG A 150 -19.82 -7.85 8.47
CA ARG A 150 -20.12 -9.23 8.89
C ARG A 150 -18.88 -9.95 9.41
N GLN A 151 -17.71 -9.29 9.43
CA GLN A 151 -16.47 -9.90 9.88
C GLN A 151 -16.66 -10.52 11.27
N GLY A 152 -16.44 -11.84 11.33
CA GLY A 152 -16.68 -12.64 12.50
C GLY A 152 -15.69 -12.42 13.63
N HIS A 153 -16.11 -12.82 14.82
CA HIS A 153 -15.26 -12.83 16.02
C HIS A 153 -15.05 -14.26 16.55
N GLY A 154 -15.13 -15.25 15.65
CA GLY A 154 -14.76 -16.63 15.94
C GLY A 154 -15.91 -17.51 16.39
N LYS A 155 -17.14 -17.26 15.91
CA LYS A 155 -18.22 -18.22 16.16
C LYS A 155 -18.02 -19.49 15.34
N PRO A 156 -18.18 -20.68 15.95
CA PRO A 156 -18.07 -21.94 15.23
C PRO A 156 -19.14 -22.02 14.15
N TYR A 157 -18.76 -22.59 13.01
CA TYR A 157 -19.64 -22.82 11.89
C TYR A 157 -20.55 -24.02 12.17
N THR A 158 -21.64 -23.77 12.89
CA THR A 158 -22.64 -24.78 13.22
C THR A 158 -23.79 -24.85 12.22
N ASP A 159 -23.83 -23.92 11.26
CA ASP A 159 -24.87 -23.79 10.24
C ASP A 159 -24.20 -23.57 8.87
N PRO A 160 -24.44 -24.45 7.88
CA PRO A 160 -23.81 -24.36 6.56
C PRO A 160 -24.21 -23.10 5.78
N ASP A 161 -25.36 -22.50 6.08
CA ASP A 161 -25.86 -21.32 5.37
C ASP A 161 -25.65 -20.02 6.15
N ARG A 162 -25.17 -20.12 7.41
CA ARG A 162 -24.79 -18.97 8.26
C ARG A 162 -23.37 -19.08 8.78
N ALA A 163 -22.42 -18.61 7.97
CA ALA A 163 -21.08 -18.28 8.41
C ALA A 163 -20.97 -16.80 8.80
N GLU A 164 -20.18 -16.50 9.83
CA GLU A 164 -19.60 -15.17 9.93
C GLU A 164 -18.64 -14.96 8.75
N PHE A 165 -18.56 -13.73 8.25
CA PHE A 165 -17.58 -13.45 7.20
C PHE A 165 -16.17 -13.58 7.77
N SER A 166 -15.27 -14.17 6.99
CA SER A 166 -13.86 -14.20 7.31
C SER A 166 -13.04 -13.97 6.04
N THR A 167 -11.91 -13.29 6.20
CA THR A 167 -10.94 -13.14 5.12
C THR A 167 -10.27 -14.49 4.86
N ASN A 168 -10.03 -14.81 3.59
CA ASN A 168 -9.23 -15.96 3.23
C ASN A 168 -7.91 -15.98 4.03
N GLN A 169 -7.52 -17.12 4.60
CA GLN A 169 -6.39 -17.18 5.53
C GLN A 169 -5.03 -16.87 4.88
N PHE A 170 -4.86 -17.17 3.59
CA PHE A 170 -3.67 -16.75 2.86
C PHE A 170 -3.63 -15.23 2.71
N VAL A 171 -4.77 -14.62 2.35
CA VAL A 171 -4.91 -13.16 2.27
C VAL A 171 -4.70 -12.50 3.64
N TYR A 172 -5.19 -13.10 4.73
CA TYR A 172 -4.91 -12.62 6.08
C TYR A 172 -3.42 -12.70 6.42
N GLY A 173 -2.73 -13.79 6.02
CA GLY A 173 -1.28 -13.90 6.11
C GLY A 173 -0.54 -12.81 5.33
N MET A 174 -1.03 -12.42 4.15
CA MET A 174 -0.49 -11.29 3.39
C MET A 174 -0.68 -9.97 4.14
N VAL A 175 -1.83 -9.76 4.77
CA VAL A 175 -2.06 -8.56 5.59
C VAL A 175 -1.08 -8.51 6.75
N LEU A 176 -0.93 -9.59 7.51
CA LEU A 176 0.04 -9.68 8.59
C LEU A 176 1.47 -9.40 8.12
N GLU A 177 1.89 -9.98 7.00
CA GLU A 177 3.20 -9.73 6.41
C GLU A 177 3.40 -8.25 6.06
N ALA A 178 2.41 -7.61 5.42
CA ALA A 178 2.51 -6.23 4.98
C ALA A 178 2.49 -5.22 6.13
N THR A 179 1.79 -5.54 7.22
CA THR A 179 1.59 -4.68 8.41
C THR A 179 2.45 -5.10 9.60
N ASN A 180 3.54 -5.85 9.39
CA ASN A 180 4.45 -6.29 10.46
C ASN A 180 3.75 -7.01 11.64
N GLY A 181 2.73 -7.83 11.34
CA GLY A 181 2.00 -8.66 12.30
C GLY A 181 0.76 -8.01 12.93
N GLU A 182 0.47 -6.74 12.63
CA GLU A 182 -0.69 -6.05 13.20
C GLU A 182 -2.05 -6.60 12.73
N GLY A 183 -2.19 -6.90 11.43
CA GLY A 183 -3.45 -7.36 10.87
C GLY A 183 -4.36 -6.20 10.45
N PHE A 184 -5.66 -6.40 10.64
CA PHE A 184 -6.68 -5.40 10.30
C PHE A 184 -6.88 -4.39 11.43
N ILE A 185 -6.89 -3.11 11.08
CA ILE A 185 -7.32 -2.01 11.95
C ILE A 185 -8.69 -1.48 11.52
N THR A 186 -9.35 -0.69 12.36
CA THR A 186 -10.61 -0.03 12.00
C THR A 186 -10.37 1.19 11.12
N TRP A 187 -11.41 1.64 10.41
CA TRP A 187 -11.32 2.88 9.63
C TRP A 187 -11.00 4.10 10.49
N ASP A 188 -11.54 4.19 11.71
CA ASP A 188 -11.22 5.28 12.65
C ASP A 188 -9.74 5.26 13.05
N GLN A 189 -9.16 4.06 13.24
CA GLN A 189 -7.73 3.91 13.49
C GLN A 189 -6.89 4.34 12.28
N VAL A 190 -7.35 4.05 11.05
CA VAL A 190 -6.72 4.55 9.81
C VAL A 190 -6.69 6.08 9.83
N LEU A 191 -7.85 6.73 10.03
CA LEU A 191 -7.94 8.20 10.03
C LEU A 191 -7.02 8.83 11.09
N HIS A 192 -7.03 8.30 12.31
CA HIS A 192 -6.13 8.76 13.37
C HIS A 192 -4.65 8.60 13.00
N ARG A 193 -4.27 7.50 12.37
CA ARG A 193 -2.90 7.29 11.90
C ARG A 193 -2.49 8.25 10.80
N LEU A 194 -3.39 8.53 9.86
CA LEU A 194 -3.12 9.51 8.80
C LEU A 194 -2.98 10.93 9.35
N ASP A 195 -3.73 11.29 10.38
CA ASP A 195 -3.59 12.57 11.09
C ASP A 195 -2.21 12.73 11.77
N LEU A 196 -1.76 11.68 12.48
CA LEU A 196 -0.41 11.62 13.02
C LEU A 196 0.66 11.72 11.92
N PHE A 197 0.44 11.02 10.79
CA PHE A 197 1.36 11.02 9.66
C PHE A 197 1.51 12.41 9.02
N GLY A 198 0.37 13.08 8.79
CA GLY A 198 0.31 14.44 8.25
C GLY A 198 1.01 15.46 9.15
N SER A 199 0.90 15.27 10.46
CA SER A 199 1.58 16.08 11.48
C SER A 199 3.10 15.82 11.60
N GLY A 200 3.63 14.82 10.87
CA GLY A 200 5.05 14.44 10.91
C GLY A 200 5.43 13.53 12.08
N LEU A 201 4.44 12.95 12.78
CA LEU A 201 4.67 11.91 13.78
C LEU A 201 4.80 10.53 13.10
N ILE A 202 5.51 9.62 13.75
CA ILE A 202 5.75 8.26 13.23
C ILE A 202 4.47 7.44 13.37
N VAL A 203 4.18 6.63 12.35
CA VAL A 203 2.94 5.84 12.17
C VAL A 203 3.26 4.40 11.85
#